data_AF-A0A8T6NGD3-F1
#
_entry.id   AF-A0A8T6NGD3-F1
#
_cell.length_a   1.000
_cell.length_b   1.000
_cell.length_c   1.000
_cell.angle_alpha   90.00
_cell.angle_beta   90.00
_cell.angle_gamma   90.00
#
_symmetry.space_group_name_H-M   'P 1'
#
loop_
_entity.id
_entity.type
_entity.pdbx_description
1 polymer ?
#
loop_
_entity_poly.entity_id
_entity_poly.type
_entity_poly.pdbx_seq_one_letter_code
_entity_poly.pdbx_strand_id
1 'polypeptide(L)' 'MPGTPYLEEPPKGLMTWPKLLKLAIPTTTILTIVSWWNGVLLEFGVILTVSLFISFLVRR' A
#
# COMPACT_ATOMS: atom_id res chain seq x y z
N MET A 1 1.09 -32.81 -5.54
CA MET A 1 0.94 -33.84 -4.49
C MET A 1 -0.55 -34.11 -4.32
N PRO A 2 -1.00 -35.38 -4.21
CA PRO A 2 -2.37 -35.67 -3.80
C PRO A 2 -2.51 -35.18 -2.35
N GLY A 3 -3.41 -34.23 -2.12
CA GLY A 3 -3.78 -33.78 -0.78
C GLY A 3 -2.78 -32.88 -0.05
N THR A 4 -2.24 -31.83 -0.67
CA THR A 4 -1.74 -30.71 0.15
C THR A 4 -2.96 -30.05 0.80
N PRO A 5 -3.11 -30.09 2.14
CA PRO A 5 -4.18 -29.36 2.79
C PRO A 5 -3.93 -27.89 2.48
N TYR A 6 -4.92 -27.19 1.94
CA TYR A 6 -4.89 -25.74 1.96
C TYR A 6 -4.61 -25.34 3.41
N LEU A 7 -3.62 -24.47 3.63
CA LEU A 7 -3.28 -24.02 4.97
C LEU A 7 -4.57 -23.48 5.62
N GLU A 8 -5.03 -24.12 6.69
CA GLU A 8 -6.27 -23.71 7.38
C GLU A 8 -6.17 -22.27 7.89
N GLU A 9 -4.95 -21.83 8.20
CA GLU A 9 -4.63 -20.46 8.55
C GLU A 9 -3.55 -19.89 7.62
N PRO A 10 -3.70 -18.64 7.16
CA PRO A 10 -2.66 -17.99 6.36
C PRO A 10 -1.36 -17.84 7.17
N PRO A 11 -0.19 -18.00 6.55
CA PRO A 11 1.09 -17.93 7.23
C PRO A 11 1.26 -16.58 7.97
N LYS A 12 1.67 -16.68 9.24
CA LYS A 12 1.87 -15.51 10.12
C LYS A 12 2.92 -14.59 9.50
N GLY A 13 2.56 -13.32 9.32
CA GLY A 13 3.46 -12.29 8.76
C GLY A 13 3.29 -11.98 7.28
N LEU A 14 2.40 -12.68 6.55
CA LEU A 14 2.10 -12.32 5.16
C LEU A 14 1.40 -10.95 5.09
N MET A 15 2.02 -9.98 4.41
CA MET A 15 1.36 -8.72 4.09
C MET A 15 0.36 -8.95 2.95
N THR A 16 -0.88 -9.26 3.30
CA THR A 16 -1.97 -9.47 2.34
C THR A 16 -2.49 -8.13 1.80
N TRP A 17 -3.10 -8.16 0.62
CA TRP A 17 -3.76 -6.99 0.03
C TRP A 17 -4.76 -6.30 0.98
N PRO A 18 -5.66 -7.02 1.68
CA PRO A 18 -6.56 -6.38 2.64
C PRO A 18 -5.82 -5.67 3.78
N LYS A 19 -4.72 -6.24 4.28
CA LYS A 19 -3.93 -5.63 5.36
C LYS A 19 -3.21 -4.37 4.88
N LEU A 20 -2.68 -4.41 3.65
CA LEU A 20 -2.06 -3.26 3.00
C LEU A 20 -3.08 -2.15 2.77
N LEU A 21 -4.26 -2.46 2.25
CA LEU A 21 -5.32 -1.46 2.00
C LEU A 21 -5.81 -0.81 3.30
N LYS A 22 -5.98 -1.59 4.37
CA LYS A 22 -6.35 -1.06 5.69
C LYS A 22 -5.33 -0.06 6.24
N LEU A 23 -4.05 -0.20 5.88
CA LEU A 23 -3.02 0.76 6.23
C LEU A 23 -2.98 1.93 5.25
N ALA A 24 -2.90 1.64 3.95
CA ALA A 24 -2.65 2.64 2.92
C ALA A 24 -3.81 3.64 2.80
N ILE A 25 -5.06 3.18 2.79
CA ILE A 25 -6.24 4.02 2.58
C ILE A 25 -6.32 5.17 3.60
N PRO A 26 -6.30 4.94 4.94
CA PRO A 26 -6.38 6.05 5.88
C PRO A 26 -5.17 6.98 5.77
N THR A 27 -3.95 6.44 5.58
CA THR A 27 -2.74 7.26 5.47
C THR A 27 -2.75 8.15 4.24
N THR A 28 -3.06 7.61 3.06
CA THR A 28 -3.14 8.40 1.82
C THR A 28 -4.28 9.41 1.87
N THR A 29 -5.40 9.08 2.52
CA THR A 29 -6.54 10.00 2.65
C THR A 29 -6.18 11.23 3.47
N ILE A 30 -5.58 11.03 4.66
CA ILE A 30 -5.14 12.14 5.52
C ILE A 30 -4.12 13.02 4.80
N LEU A 31 -3.12 12.41 4.16
CA LEU A 31 -2.11 13.16 3.42
C LEU A 31 -2.68 13.94 2.23
N THR A 32 -3.68 13.38 1.54
CA THR A 32 -4.38 14.08 0.45
C THR A 32 -5.12 15.31 0.96
N ILE A 33 -5.85 15.19 2.08
CA ILE A 33 -6.58 16.32 2.70
C ILE A 33 -5.60 17.42 3.13
N VAL A 34 -4.49 17.06 3.78
CA VAL A 34 -3.46 18.01 4.21
C VAL A 34 -2.84 18.72 3.00
N SER A 35 -2.55 17.98 1.93
CA SER A 35 -1.96 18.53 0.71
C SER A 35 -2.92 19.49 0.00
N TRP A 36 -4.22 19.17 0.00
CA TRP A 36 -5.26 20.07 -0.49
C TRP A 36 -5.25 21.39 0.29
N TRP A 37 -5.30 21.34 1.63
CA TRP A 37 -5.33 22.56 2.44
C TRP A 37 -4.11 23.47 2.26
N ASN A 38 -2.96 22.89 1.95
CA ASN A 38 -1.72 23.63 1.71
C ASN A 38 -1.53 24.02 0.24
N GLY A 39 -2.44 23.65 -0.66
CA GLY A 39 -2.35 23.96 -2.09
C GLY A 39 -1.27 23.20 -2.86
N VAL A 40 -0.73 22.12 -2.29
CA VAL A 40 0.42 21.33 -2.84
C VAL A 40 -0.02 19.95 -3.35
N LEU A 41 -1.22 19.87 -3.92
CA LEU A 41 -1.83 18.60 -4.34
C LEU A 41 -1.05 17.93 -5.48
N LEU A 42 -0.47 18.73 -6.38
CA LEU A 42 0.27 18.23 -7.55
C LEU A 42 1.61 17.64 -7.12
N GLU A 43 2.35 18.34 -6.26
CA GLU A 43 3.61 17.89 -5.66
C GLU A 43 3.41 16.59 -4.88
N PHE A 44 2.34 16.51 -4.10
CA PHE A 44 1.96 15.27 -3.40
C PHE A 44 1.70 14.12 -4.38
N GLY A 45 0.97 14.37 -5.48
CA GLY A 45 0.73 13.36 -6.51
C GLY A 45 2.02 12.86 -7.19
N VAL A 46 2.97 13.76 -7.45
CA VAL A 46 4.29 13.42 -7.99
C VAL A 46 5.07 12.56 -6.99
N ILE A 47 5.14 12.97 -5.72
CA ILE A 47 5.83 12.21 -4.66
C ILE A 47 5.22 10.81 -4.50
N LEU A 48 3.90 10.71 -4.51
CA LEU A 48 3.19 9.44 -4.39
C LEU A 48 3.51 8.51 -5.57
N THR A 49 3.52 9.05 -6.79
CA THR A 49 3.86 8.28 -8.01
C THR A 49 5.30 7.77 -7.97
N VAL A 50 6.25 8.64 -7.64
CA VAL A 50 7.68 8.26 -7.53
C VAL A 50 7.88 7.20 -6.44
N SER A 51 7.21 7.35 -5.29
CA SER A 51 7.30 6.40 -4.18
C SER A 51 6.76 5.02 -4.56
N LEU A 52 5.62 4.97 -5.26
CA LEU A 52 5.06 3.71 -5.78
C LEU A 52 5.96 3.07 -6.84
N PHE A 53 6.55 3.88 -7.71
CA PHE A 53 7.49 3.40 -8.72
C PHE A 53 8.75 2.80 -8.08
N ILE A 54 9.35 3.46 -7.09
CA ILE A 54 10.48 2.92 -6.32
C ILE A 54 10.07 1.63 -5.60
N SER A 55 8.90 1.60 -4.96
CA SER A 55 8.40 0.40 -4.28
C SER A 55 8.24 -0.78 -5.23
N PHE A 56 7.79 -0.52 -6.47
CA PHE A 56 7.72 -1.54 -7.51
C PHE A 56 9.10 -2.05 -7.94
N LEU A 57 10.09 -1.15 -8.07
CA LEU A 57 11.47 -1.53 -8.39
C LEU A 57 12.13 -2.37 -7.29
N VAL A 58 11.95 -1.97 -6.03
CA VAL A 58 12.53 -2.67 -4.85
C VAL A 58 11.88 -4.03 -4.62
N ARG A 59 10.63 -4.22 -5.03
CA ARG A 59 9.90 -5.49 -4.85
C ARG A 59 10.25 -6.55 -5.90
N ARG A 60 11.01 -6.22 -6.95
CA ARG A 60 11.55 -7.21 -7.90
C ARG A 60 12.68 -8.01 -7.27
#